data_AF-A0A954F2Y2-F1
#
_entry.id   AF-A0A954F2Y2-F1
#
_cell.length_a   1.000
_cell.length_b   1.000
_cell.length_c   1.000
_cell.angle_alpha   90.00
_cell.angle_beta   90.00
_cell.angle_gamma   90.00
#
_symmetry.space_group_name_H-M   'P 1'
#
loop_
_entity.id
_entity.type
_entity.pdbx_description
1 polymer ?
#
loop_
_entity_poly.entity_id
_entity_poly.type
_entity_poly.pdbx_seq_one_letter_code
_entity_poly.pdbx_strand_id
1 'polypeptide(L)'
;MIFPVRILIVRVALWLGVAVCLSFSAEAAESAGRIISIAHQIASQKKRVEGMEAQAVELSRKQAQMQQEYFEEDFRLTLERDKQLADLLAEKEQTLEDLRNGLFCSKCDRSATEIEKTLKISFDQHKDDVDSEGVPMSPEKIQKKMEDYDKKIAAVERRFAGRLKRLRETYEKGYAALSGRIVDLRVRIHMIRLRAESALRDKLRKAIREYTVKNEESDAHWQKHWMERKASQQVKTAMDELQAKPAIERARAALTVRIARGDTEEADRLEERLNELLQMRRQTREDNRWRGQDLERQYEETLKARARSRNEEEQRILDALQEAGVGGYSPMGLRLDGRWYVPPSASLHRAQQETAQAIQRIREQYADAVWESRRDIAGLSSLQYGAMRMGERSVEWLMHRPEVVRNNLQRIRNGYQRLRGYAREDGVPAVFNNALMQGVTQGASTITPSNVAPWVALDLGILYTRRWSVGEMRDILRQSKGGTLSEYEIDAVLREIDPDMGVHNWYLPHHPGLKKYLENVYSLSDDMRKELDSMLNP
;
A
#
# COMPACT_ATOMS: atom_id res chain seq x y z
N MET A 1 -63.05 0.93 -30.25
CA MET A 1 -61.79 0.17 -30.47
C MET A 1 -60.50 0.96 -30.17
N ILE A 2 -60.51 2.25 -29.82
CA ILE A 2 -59.29 3.07 -29.62
C ILE A 2 -58.69 2.93 -28.20
N PHE A 3 -59.52 2.59 -27.20
CA PHE A 3 -59.10 2.44 -25.80
C PHE A 3 -58.10 1.29 -25.52
N PRO A 4 -58.28 0.06 -26.06
CA PRO A 4 -57.32 -1.03 -25.80
C PRO A 4 -55.94 -0.78 -26.42
N VAL A 5 -55.87 -0.05 -27.55
CA VAL A 5 -54.61 0.27 -28.22
C VAL A 5 -53.75 1.24 -27.39
N ARG A 6 -54.36 2.22 -26.73
CA ARG A 6 -53.63 3.18 -25.86
C ARG A 6 -53.05 2.51 -24.61
N ILE A 7 -53.80 1.58 -24.00
CA ILE A 7 -53.32 0.82 -22.84
C ILE A 7 -52.16 -0.10 -23.24
N LEU A 8 -52.22 -0.71 -24.43
CA LEU A 8 -51.15 -1.55 -24.96
C LEU A 8 -49.87 -0.74 -25.20
N ILE A 9 -49.95 0.44 -25.83
CA ILE A 9 -48.79 1.30 -26.11
C ILE A 9 -48.10 1.74 -24.81
N VAL A 10 -48.87 2.16 -23.80
CA VAL A 10 -48.31 2.57 -22.50
C VAL A 10 -47.63 1.40 -21.79
N ARG A 11 -48.22 0.20 -21.84
CA ARG A 11 -47.61 -1.01 -21.26
C ARG A 11 -46.33 -1.41 -21.98
N VAL A 12 -46.30 -1.35 -23.31
CA VAL A 12 -45.10 -1.67 -24.10
C VAL A 12 -43.98 -0.66 -23.82
N ALA A 13 -44.29 0.64 -23.74
CA ALA A 13 -43.30 1.67 -23.40
C ALA A 13 -42.73 1.50 -21.98
N LEU A 14 -43.58 1.11 -21.01
CA LEU A 14 -43.14 0.78 -19.65
C LEU A 14 -42.23 -0.45 -19.61
N TRP A 15 -42.60 -1.51 -20.35
CA TRP A 15 -41.78 -2.72 -20.45
C TRP A 15 -40.45 -2.48 -21.16
N LEU A 16 -40.42 -1.69 -22.23
CA LEU A 16 -39.18 -1.30 -22.90
C LEU A 16 -38.28 -0.45 -21.99
N GLY A 17 -38.85 0.49 -21.24
CA GLY A 17 -38.09 1.29 -20.27
C GLY A 17 -37.49 0.43 -19.14
N VAL A 18 -38.22 -0.57 -18.64
CA VAL A 18 -37.72 -1.52 -17.63
C VAL A 18 -36.63 -2.42 -18.23
N ALA A 19 -36.84 -2.95 -19.44
CA ALA A 19 -35.86 -3.79 -20.12
C ALA A 19 -34.54 -3.05 -20.38
N VAL A 20 -34.59 -1.79 -20.82
CA VAL A 20 -33.40 -0.96 -21.04
C VAL A 20 -32.67 -0.69 -19.71
N CYS A 21 -33.40 -0.39 -18.62
CA CYS A 21 -32.77 -0.21 -17.30
C CYS A 21 -32.10 -1.51 -16.80
N LEU A 22 -32.72 -2.66 -17.02
CA LEU A 22 -32.17 -3.96 -16.64
C LEU A 22 -30.91 -4.32 -17.43
N SER A 23 -30.85 -4.02 -18.73
CA SER A 23 -29.65 -4.27 -19.55
C SER A 23 -28.43 -3.45 -19.10
N PHE A 24 -28.62 -2.18 -18.73
CA PHE A 24 -27.50 -1.38 -18.20
C PHE A 24 -27.01 -1.88 -16.84
N SER A 25 -27.92 -2.35 -15.97
CA SER A 25 -27.52 -2.96 -14.69
C SER A 25 -26.78 -4.29 -14.88
N ALA A 26 -27.09 -5.05 -15.93
CA ALA A 26 -26.41 -6.31 -16.22
C ALA A 26 -24.95 -6.09 -16.63
N GLU A 27 -24.66 -5.07 -17.43
CA GLU A 27 -23.28 -4.76 -17.87
C GLU A 27 -22.38 -4.22 -16.75
N ALA A 28 -22.96 -3.44 -15.83
CA ALA A 28 -22.26 -3.00 -14.63
C ALA A 28 -21.94 -4.19 -13.72
N ALA A 29 -22.93 -5.08 -13.49
CA ALA A 29 -22.75 -6.30 -12.72
C ALA A 29 -21.73 -7.26 -13.35
N GLU A 30 -21.70 -7.39 -14.68
CA GLU A 30 -20.67 -8.17 -15.39
C GLU A 30 -19.28 -7.57 -15.16
N SER A 31 -19.15 -6.25 -15.19
CA SER A 31 -17.88 -5.56 -14.97
C SER A 31 -17.41 -5.69 -13.52
N ALA A 32 -18.31 -5.57 -12.54
CA ALA A 32 -18.02 -5.88 -11.15
C ALA A 32 -17.61 -7.35 -10.95
N GLY A 33 -18.30 -8.29 -11.62
CA GLY A 33 -17.94 -9.70 -11.62
C GLY A 33 -16.53 -9.96 -12.15
N ARG A 34 -16.12 -9.25 -13.22
CA ARG A 34 -14.74 -9.29 -13.74
C ARG A 34 -13.73 -8.76 -12.72
N ILE A 35 -14.02 -7.65 -12.03
CA ILE A 35 -13.17 -7.10 -10.97
C ILE A 35 -12.98 -8.10 -9.84
N ILE A 36 -14.08 -8.68 -9.32
CA ILE A 36 -14.05 -9.68 -8.24
C ILE A 36 -13.26 -10.92 -8.65
N SER A 37 -13.46 -11.41 -9.88
CA SER A 37 -12.70 -12.56 -10.40
C SER A 37 -11.20 -12.29 -10.46
N ILE A 38 -10.78 -11.11 -10.93
CA ILE A 38 -9.36 -10.72 -10.97
C ILE A 38 -8.80 -10.58 -9.54
N ALA A 39 -9.55 -9.98 -8.62
CA ALA A 39 -9.14 -9.87 -7.22
C ALA A 39 -8.92 -11.25 -6.58
N HIS A 40 -9.82 -12.20 -6.84
CA HIS A 40 -9.68 -13.58 -6.37
C HIS A 40 -8.44 -14.28 -6.97
N GLN A 41 -8.14 -14.03 -8.25
CA GLN A 41 -6.90 -14.53 -8.89
C GLN A 41 -5.65 -13.96 -8.21
N ILE A 42 -5.64 -12.66 -7.86
CA ILE A 42 -4.53 -12.02 -7.13
C ILE A 42 -4.37 -12.67 -5.75
N ALA A 43 -5.46 -12.82 -5.00
CA ALA A 43 -5.47 -13.46 -3.68
C ALA A 43 -4.92 -14.90 -3.73
N SER A 44 -5.34 -15.67 -4.74
CA SER A 44 -4.84 -17.04 -4.97
C SER A 44 -3.34 -17.08 -5.26
N GLN A 45 -2.82 -16.19 -6.12
CA GLN A 45 -1.38 -16.11 -6.38
C GLN A 45 -0.60 -15.69 -5.13
N LYS A 46 -1.13 -14.75 -4.34
CA LYS A 46 -0.52 -14.34 -3.06
C LYS A 46 -0.37 -15.51 -2.11
N LYS A 47 -1.42 -16.31 -1.92
CA LYS A 47 -1.37 -17.52 -1.08
C LYS A 47 -0.34 -18.54 -1.57
N ARG A 48 -0.17 -18.68 -2.90
CA ARG A 48 0.87 -19.55 -3.48
C ARG A 48 2.27 -19.02 -3.17
N VAL A 49 2.50 -17.71 -3.27
CA VAL A 49 3.77 -17.07 -2.91
C VAL A 49 4.08 -17.28 -1.43
N GLU A 50 3.11 -17.03 -0.54
CA GLU A 50 3.27 -17.25 0.91
C GLU A 50 3.65 -18.70 1.23
N GLY A 51 3.01 -19.68 0.57
CA GLY A 51 3.36 -21.09 0.72
C GLY A 51 4.79 -21.40 0.26
N MET A 52 5.26 -20.80 -0.82
CA MET A 52 6.63 -20.96 -1.31
C MET A 52 7.66 -20.25 -0.41
N GLU A 53 7.31 -19.09 0.15
CA GLU A 53 8.17 -18.37 1.11
C GLU A 53 8.35 -19.18 2.38
N ALA A 54 7.26 -19.77 2.91
CA ALA A 54 7.34 -20.67 4.06
C ALA A 54 8.28 -21.86 3.78
N GLN A 55 8.22 -22.45 2.58
CA GLN A 55 9.14 -23.51 2.16
C GLN A 55 10.61 -23.02 2.07
N ALA A 56 10.85 -21.83 1.54
CA ALA A 56 12.19 -21.25 1.46
C ALA A 56 12.77 -20.96 2.85
N VAL A 57 11.96 -20.51 3.79
CA VAL A 57 12.33 -20.32 5.21
C VAL A 57 12.67 -21.66 5.87
N GLU A 58 11.85 -22.70 5.65
CA GLU A 58 12.12 -24.04 6.18
C GLU A 58 13.43 -24.61 5.65
N LEU A 59 13.70 -24.47 4.35
CA LEU A 59 14.97 -24.90 3.74
C LEU A 59 16.16 -24.10 4.28
N SER A 60 15.99 -22.80 4.53
CA SER A 60 17.03 -21.96 5.13
C SER A 60 17.33 -22.41 6.57
N ARG A 61 16.30 -22.82 7.33
CA ARG A 61 16.47 -23.40 8.67
C ARG A 61 17.24 -24.73 8.61
N LYS A 62 16.91 -25.61 7.66
CA LYS A 62 17.64 -26.87 7.44
C LYS A 62 19.10 -26.63 7.05
N GLN A 63 19.36 -25.60 6.25
CA GLN A 63 20.72 -25.19 5.88
C GLN A 63 21.53 -24.74 7.11
N ALA A 64 20.92 -23.95 8.00
CA ALA A 64 21.56 -23.54 9.26
C ALA A 64 21.81 -24.71 10.21
N GLN A 65 20.87 -25.65 10.33
CA GLN A 65 21.06 -26.88 11.12
C GLN A 65 22.22 -27.72 10.60
N MET A 66 22.29 -27.93 9.29
CA MET A 66 23.39 -28.66 8.64
C MET A 66 24.76 -28.00 8.88
N GLN A 67 24.81 -26.67 8.90
CA GLN A 67 26.04 -25.93 9.25
C GLN A 67 26.48 -26.19 10.68
N GLN A 68 25.54 -26.20 11.62
CA GLN A 68 25.82 -26.48 13.02
C GLN A 68 26.31 -27.93 13.21
N GLU A 69 25.60 -28.90 12.62
CA GLU A 69 25.98 -30.32 12.67
C GLU A 69 27.37 -30.57 12.08
N TYR A 70 27.71 -29.91 10.97
CA TYR A 70 29.05 -29.99 10.39
C TYR A 70 30.12 -29.46 11.35
N PHE A 71 29.88 -28.30 11.99
CA PHE A 71 30.83 -27.72 12.93
C PHE A 71 31.04 -28.59 14.16
N GLU A 72 29.97 -29.14 14.74
CA GLU A 72 30.04 -30.05 15.89
C GLU A 72 30.81 -31.33 15.56
N GLU A 73 30.57 -31.91 14.37
CA GLU A 73 31.26 -33.13 13.94
C GLU A 73 32.74 -32.87 13.62
N ASP A 74 33.07 -31.77 12.93
CA ASP A 74 34.44 -31.37 12.61
C ASP A 74 35.25 -31.13 13.89
N PHE A 75 34.66 -30.44 14.87
CA PHE A 75 35.25 -30.22 16.19
C PHE A 75 35.48 -31.56 16.92
N ARG A 76 34.49 -32.45 16.93
CA ARG A 76 34.59 -33.77 17.56
C ARG A 76 35.72 -34.61 16.95
N LEU A 77 35.82 -34.64 15.62
CA LEU A 77 36.87 -35.37 14.91
C LEU A 77 38.26 -34.80 15.18
N THR A 78 38.37 -33.49 15.29
CA THR A 78 39.63 -32.80 15.59
C THR A 78 40.08 -33.12 17.02
N LEU A 79 39.18 -33.07 17.99
CA LEU A 79 39.47 -33.43 19.37
C LEU A 79 39.87 -34.91 19.52
N GLU A 80 39.16 -35.82 18.82
CA GLU A 80 39.49 -37.25 18.82
C GLU A 80 40.88 -37.50 18.20
N ARG A 81 41.21 -36.80 17.11
CA ARG A 81 42.54 -36.85 16.48
C ARG A 81 43.61 -36.40 17.46
N ASP A 82 43.45 -35.22 18.04
CA ASP A 82 44.47 -34.59 18.88
C ASP A 82 44.73 -35.42 20.13
N LYS A 83 43.69 -36.02 20.71
CA LYS A 83 43.83 -36.97 21.81
C LYS A 83 44.64 -38.21 21.41
N GLN A 84 44.31 -38.86 20.29
CA GLN A 84 45.03 -40.05 19.84
C GLN A 84 46.48 -39.75 19.46
N LEU A 85 46.74 -38.58 18.88
CA LEU A 85 48.11 -38.13 18.58
C LEU A 85 48.90 -37.83 19.86
N ALA A 86 48.30 -37.15 20.83
CA ALA A 86 48.93 -36.89 22.13
C ALA A 86 49.27 -38.19 22.86
N ASP A 87 48.35 -39.15 22.91
CA ASP A 87 48.57 -40.46 23.54
C ASP A 87 49.72 -41.22 22.86
N LEU A 88 49.79 -41.21 21.52
CA LEU A 88 50.87 -41.87 20.76
C LEU A 88 52.22 -41.16 20.91
N LEU A 89 52.23 -39.82 20.98
CA LEU A 89 53.46 -39.05 21.19
C LEU A 89 54.02 -39.27 22.60
N ALA A 90 53.16 -39.27 23.60
CA ALA A 90 53.55 -39.59 24.98
C ALA A 90 54.10 -41.03 25.08
N GLU A 91 53.43 -42.01 24.46
CA GLU A 91 53.89 -43.40 24.43
C GLU A 91 55.21 -43.56 23.66
N LYS A 92 55.42 -42.81 22.57
CA LYS A 92 56.67 -42.80 21.81
C LYS A 92 57.82 -42.28 22.66
N GLU A 93 57.63 -41.16 23.36
CA GLU A 93 58.66 -40.54 24.20
C GLU A 93 59.01 -41.44 25.39
N GLN A 94 58.01 -41.96 26.10
CA GLN A 94 58.23 -42.86 27.23
C GLN A 94 58.92 -44.16 26.80
N THR A 95 58.53 -44.73 25.65
CA THR A 95 59.21 -45.89 25.08
C THR A 95 60.67 -45.57 24.72
N LEU A 96 60.95 -44.38 24.20
CA LEU A 96 62.33 -43.97 23.88
C LEU A 96 63.20 -43.89 25.14
N GLU A 97 62.67 -43.36 26.24
CA GLU A 97 63.34 -43.32 27.54
C GLU A 97 63.60 -44.73 28.08
N ASP A 98 62.60 -45.62 28.06
CA ASP A 98 62.74 -47.02 28.49
C ASP A 98 63.86 -47.75 27.75
N LEU A 99 63.88 -47.61 26.42
CA LEU A 99 64.86 -48.27 25.56
C LEU A 99 66.29 -47.77 25.82
N ARG A 100 66.46 -46.48 26.14
CA ARG A 100 67.76 -45.87 26.49
C ARG A 100 68.24 -46.26 27.88
N ASN A 101 67.32 -46.41 28.83
CA ASN A 101 67.64 -46.71 30.23
C ASN A 101 67.80 -48.21 30.53
N GLY A 102 67.67 -49.08 29.53
CA GLY A 102 67.77 -50.53 29.70
C GLY A 102 66.53 -51.21 30.26
N LEU A 103 65.38 -50.53 30.18
CA LEU A 103 64.07 -51.06 30.55
C LEU A 103 63.44 -51.78 29.35
N PHE A 104 64.17 -52.75 28.81
CA PHE A 104 63.81 -53.53 27.64
C PHE A 104 64.07 -55.01 27.87
N CYS A 105 63.09 -55.86 27.57
CA CYS A 105 63.22 -57.31 27.74
C CYS A 105 63.86 -57.95 26.51
N SER A 106 65.06 -58.50 26.69
CA SER A 106 65.85 -59.16 25.65
C SER A 106 65.20 -60.40 25.02
N LYS A 107 64.25 -61.04 25.72
CA LYS A 107 63.58 -62.27 25.24
C LYS A 107 62.33 -61.99 24.42
N CYS A 108 61.62 -60.89 24.68
CA CYS A 108 60.31 -60.62 24.07
C CYS A 108 60.26 -59.39 23.17
N ASP A 109 61.40 -58.69 23.01
CA ASP A 109 61.57 -57.50 22.19
C ASP A 109 60.55 -56.36 22.49
N ARG A 110 60.15 -56.21 23.76
CA ARG A 110 59.22 -55.17 24.25
C ARG A 110 59.84 -54.27 25.31
N SER A 111 59.50 -52.98 25.29
CA SER A 111 59.87 -52.03 26.34
C SER A 111 59.00 -52.21 27.60
N ALA A 112 59.45 -51.66 28.73
CA ALA A 112 58.67 -51.62 29.96
C ALA A 112 57.28 -51.03 29.76
N THR A 113 57.17 -49.85 29.13
CA THR A 113 55.89 -49.21 28.81
C THR A 113 54.96 -50.12 28.01
N GLU A 114 55.48 -50.84 27.00
CA GLU A 114 54.67 -51.78 26.20
C GLU A 114 54.19 -52.97 27.04
N ILE A 115 55.05 -53.54 27.88
CA ILE A 115 54.73 -54.66 28.78
C ILE A 115 53.67 -54.26 29.79
N GLU A 116 53.86 -53.15 30.48
CA GLU A 116 52.94 -52.68 31.53
C GLU A 116 51.58 -52.31 30.95
N LYS A 117 51.57 -51.68 29.77
CA LYS A 117 50.33 -51.32 29.09
C LYS A 117 49.56 -52.54 28.59
N THR A 118 50.23 -53.55 28.05
CA THR A 118 49.60 -54.72 27.43
C THR A 118 49.29 -55.85 28.41
N LEU A 119 50.24 -56.20 29.28
CA LEU A 119 50.13 -57.32 30.21
C LEU A 119 49.58 -56.93 31.58
N LYS A 120 49.51 -55.64 31.91
CA LYS A 120 49.04 -55.13 33.21
C LYS A 120 49.83 -55.68 34.41
N ILE A 121 51.09 -56.05 34.19
CA ILE A 121 52.08 -56.44 35.22
C ILE A 121 53.27 -55.48 35.15
N SER A 122 54.00 -55.31 36.25
CA SER A 122 55.20 -54.45 36.26
C SER A 122 56.32 -55.05 35.40
N PHE A 123 57.23 -54.20 34.91
CA PHE A 123 58.36 -54.67 34.12
C PHE A 123 59.26 -55.67 34.87
N ASP A 124 59.48 -55.48 36.18
CA ASP A 124 60.27 -56.41 36.98
C ASP A 124 59.58 -57.76 37.17
N GLN A 125 58.27 -57.77 37.41
CA GLN A 125 57.51 -59.02 37.46
C GLN A 125 57.61 -59.77 36.12
N HIS A 126 57.51 -59.05 34.99
CA HIS A 126 57.68 -59.66 33.68
C HIS A 126 59.08 -60.26 33.49
N LYS A 127 60.13 -59.56 33.92
CA LYS A 127 61.52 -60.05 33.82
C LYS A 127 61.72 -61.35 34.58
N ASP A 128 61.17 -61.45 35.79
CA ASP A 128 61.25 -62.66 36.60
C ASP A 128 60.47 -63.81 35.93
N ASP A 129 59.27 -63.53 35.41
CA ASP A 129 58.41 -64.52 34.76
C ASP A 129 59.05 -65.13 33.49
N VAL A 130 59.76 -64.32 32.71
CA VAL A 130 60.42 -64.78 31.47
C VAL A 130 61.91 -65.10 31.67
N ASP A 131 62.45 -64.95 32.88
CA ASP A 131 63.88 -65.12 33.20
C ASP A 131 64.78 -64.26 32.28
N SER A 132 64.47 -62.97 32.14
CA SER A 132 65.19 -62.06 31.24
C SER A 132 65.88 -60.93 32.01
N GLU A 133 67.01 -60.46 31.48
CA GLU A 133 67.68 -59.25 31.98
C GLU A 133 67.21 -58.01 31.20
N GLY A 134 67.11 -56.88 31.91
CA GLY A 134 66.88 -55.57 31.32
C GLY A 134 68.18 -55.05 30.71
N VAL A 135 68.19 -54.83 29.40
CA VAL A 135 69.38 -54.39 28.67
C VAL A 135 69.08 -53.16 27.82
N PRO A 136 69.97 -52.15 27.78
CA PRO A 136 69.83 -51.05 26.83
C PRO A 136 69.76 -51.58 25.41
N MET A 137 68.78 -51.09 24.64
CA MET A 137 68.63 -51.49 23.26
C MET A 137 69.72 -50.85 22.39
N SER A 138 70.22 -51.57 21.38
CA SER A 138 71.18 -51.00 20.43
C SER A 138 70.59 -49.82 19.66
N PRO A 139 71.40 -48.80 19.31
CA PRO A 139 70.91 -47.60 18.60
C PRO A 139 70.12 -47.91 17.33
N GLU A 140 70.53 -48.91 16.54
CA GLU A 140 69.83 -49.29 15.31
C GLU A 140 68.43 -49.86 15.58
N LYS A 141 68.28 -50.63 16.66
CA LYS A 141 66.97 -51.18 17.04
C LYS A 141 66.06 -50.10 17.62
N ILE A 142 66.61 -49.14 18.38
CA ILE A 142 65.86 -47.97 18.86
C ILE A 142 65.32 -47.17 17.68
N GLN A 143 66.16 -46.87 16.69
CA GLN A 143 65.74 -46.14 15.49
C GLN A 143 64.59 -46.86 14.77
N LYS A 144 64.73 -48.18 14.54
CA LYS A 144 63.68 -48.98 13.91
C LYS A 144 62.36 -48.93 14.68
N LYS A 145 62.40 -48.98 16.02
CA LYS A 145 61.20 -48.88 16.87
C LYS A 145 60.55 -47.49 16.79
N MET A 146 61.36 -46.42 16.76
CA MET A 146 60.86 -45.05 16.59
C MET A 146 60.21 -44.85 15.22
N GLU A 147 60.79 -45.42 14.16
CA GLU A 147 60.19 -45.41 12.82
C GLU A 147 58.83 -46.14 12.79
N ASP A 148 58.65 -47.20 13.59
CA ASP A 148 57.36 -47.88 13.70
C ASP A 148 56.31 -47.02 14.42
N TYR A 149 56.70 -46.23 15.43
CA TYR A 149 55.80 -45.22 16.02
C TYR A 149 55.47 -44.11 15.03
N ASP A 150 56.43 -43.64 14.25
CA ASP A 150 56.20 -42.63 13.21
C ASP A 150 55.21 -43.15 12.15
N LYS A 151 55.30 -44.44 11.76
CA LYS A 151 54.31 -45.08 10.89
C LYS A 151 52.92 -45.13 11.53
N LYS A 152 52.81 -45.40 12.84
CA LYS A 152 51.52 -45.40 13.58
C LYS A 152 50.91 -44.00 13.62
N ILE A 153 51.70 -42.99 13.96
CA ILE A 153 51.28 -41.58 13.98
C ILE A 153 50.78 -41.16 12.58
N ALA A 154 51.58 -41.41 11.54
CA ALA A 154 51.20 -41.11 10.16
C ALA A 154 49.96 -41.89 9.68
N ALA A 155 49.71 -43.09 10.23
CA ALA A 155 48.49 -43.84 9.95
C ALA A 155 47.24 -43.19 10.60
N VAL A 156 47.35 -42.70 11.84
CA VAL A 156 46.28 -41.96 12.53
C VAL A 156 45.98 -40.66 11.80
N GLU A 157 46.99 -39.87 11.45
CA GLU A 157 46.84 -38.63 10.70
C GLU A 157 46.11 -38.86 9.36
N ARG A 158 46.55 -39.85 8.57
CA ARG A 158 45.89 -40.21 7.30
C ARG A 158 44.44 -40.65 7.50
N ARG A 159 44.16 -41.42 8.56
CA ARG A 159 42.79 -41.88 8.88
C ARG A 159 41.87 -40.69 9.16
N PHE A 160 42.28 -39.74 9.99
CA PHE A 160 41.47 -38.56 10.32
C PHE A 160 41.36 -37.59 9.14
N ALA A 161 42.45 -37.37 8.39
CA ALA A 161 42.41 -36.58 7.16
C ALA A 161 41.38 -37.13 6.17
N GLY A 162 41.31 -38.46 6.00
CA GLY A 162 40.29 -39.11 5.18
C GLY A 162 38.86 -38.95 5.70
N ARG A 163 38.64 -38.99 7.02
CA ARG A 163 37.32 -38.76 7.65
C ARG A 163 36.87 -37.30 7.46
N LEU A 164 37.73 -36.34 7.78
CA LEU A 164 37.46 -34.90 7.63
C LEU A 164 37.18 -34.54 6.17
N LYS A 165 37.95 -35.10 5.23
CA LYS A 165 37.70 -34.92 3.80
C LYS A 165 36.31 -35.40 3.39
N ARG A 166 35.90 -36.61 3.78
CA ARG A 166 34.56 -37.14 3.48
C ARG A 166 33.44 -36.32 4.13
N LEU A 167 33.65 -35.86 5.36
CA LEU A 167 32.71 -34.98 6.05
C LEU A 167 32.50 -33.68 5.26
N ARG A 168 33.59 -33.02 4.87
CA ARG A 168 33.55 -31.80 4.05
C ARG A 168 32.83 -32.02 2.72
N GLU A 169 33.19 -33.07 1.98
CA GLU A 169 32.55 -33.38 0.69
C GLU A 169 31.05 -33.65 0.84
N THR A 170 30.64 -34.32 1.93
CA THR A 170 29.22 -34.60 2.21
C THR A 170 28.47 -33.30 2.56
N TYR A 171 29.06 -32.46 3.41
CA TYR A 171 28.52 -31.17 3.77
C TYR A 171 28.40 -30.23 2.56
N GLU A 172 29.44 -30.09 1.75
CA GLU A 172 29.44 -29.23 0.55
C GLU A 172 28.37 -29.66 -0.45
N LYS A 173 28.19 -30.98 -0.68
CA LYS A 173 27.12 -31.51 -1.53
C LYS A 173 25.73 -31.21 -0.96
N GLY A 174 25.52 -31.43 0.34
CA GLY A 174 24.25 -31.14 1.01
C GLY A 174 23.91 -29.65 0.99
N TYR A 175 24.89 -28.80 1.29
CA TYR A 175 24.76 -27.35 1.29
C TYR A 175 24.46 -26.80 -0.09
N ALA A 176 25.19 -27.26 -1.13
CA ALA A 176 24.94 -26.86 -2.51
C ALA A 176 23.53 -27.26 -2.98
N ALA A 177 23.06 -28.45 -2.62
CA ALA A 177 21.72 -28.91 -2.94
C ALA A 177 20.62 -28.06 -2.26
N LEU A 178 20.78 -27.74 -0.97
CA LEU A 178 19.83 -26.87 -0.26
C LEU A 178 19.86 -25.44 -0.80
N SER A 179 21.05 -24.87 -0.99
CA SER A 179 21.23 -23.52 -1.52
C SER A 179 20.61 -23.38 -2.91
N GLY A 180 20.85 -24.34 -3.81
CA GLY A 180 20.25 -24.35 -5.14
C GLY A 180 18.72 -24.36 -5.10
N ARG A 181 18.10 -25.14 -4.19
CA ARG A 181 16.64 -25.16 -4.00
C ARG A 181 16.09 -23.85 -3.45
N ILE A 182 16.80 -23.21 -2.51
CA ILE A 182 16.40 -21.91 -1.96
C ILE A 182 16.43 -20.84 -3.05
N VAL A 183 17.48 -20.82 -3.87
CA VAL A 183 17.60 -19.90 -5.00
C VAL A 183 16.49 -20.12 -6.03
N ASP A 184 16.24 -21.37 -6.44
CA ASP A 184 15.14 -21.70 -7.37
C ASP A 184 13.76 -21.24 -6.84
N LEU A 185 13.47 -21.50 -5.56
CA LEU A 185 12.22 -21.01 -4.95
C LEU A 185 12.13 -19.48 -4.96
N ARG A 186 13.21 -18.77 -4.60
CA ARG A 186 13.24 -17.30 -4.62
C ARG A 186 13.03 -16.73 -6.02
N VAL A 187 13.66 -17.32 -7.03
CA VAL A 187 13.47 -16.94 -8.44
C VAL A 187 12.01 -17.16 -8.85
N ARG A 188 11.41 -18.32 -8.52
CA ARG A 188 10.00 -18.59 -8.83
C ARG A 188 9.05 -17.65 -8.11
N ILE A 189 9.30 -17.33 -6.83
CA ILE A 189 8.54 -16.33 -6.08
C ILE A 189 8.59 -14.98 -6.79
N HIS A 190 9.79 -14.55 -7.18
CA HIS A 190 9.98 -13.28 -7.89
C HIS A 190 9.25 -13.27 -9.23
N MET A 191 9.35 -14.34 -10.02
CA MET A 191 8.64 -14.48 -11.29
C MET A 191 7.11 -14.45 -11.14
N ILE A 192 6.57 -15.10 -10.10
CA ILE A 192 5.13 -15.07 -9.82
C ILE A 192 4.72 -13.65 -9.40
N ARG A 193 5.51 -12.97 -8.57
CA ARG A 193 5.27 -11.57 -8.18
C ARG A 193 5.24 -10.65 -9.40
N LEU A 194 6.27 -10.69 -10.25
CA LEU A 194 6.33 -9.87 -11.47
C LEU A 194 5.14 -10.12 -12.40
N ARG A 195 4.78 -11.39 -12.64
CA ARG A 195 3.63 -11.75 -13.50
C ARG A 195 2.29 -11.35 -12.86
N ALA A 196 2.12 -11.55 -11.57
CA ALA A 196 0.91 -11.18 -10.86
C ALA A 196 0.76 -9.66 -10.78
N GLU A 197 1.83 -8.93 -10.49
CA GLU A 197 1.81 -7.48 -10.34
C GLU A 197 1.59 -6.76 -11.66
N SER A 198 2.31 -7.10 -12.73
CA SER A 198 2.13 -6.42 -14.02
C SER A 198 0.79 -6.78 -14.66
N ALA A 199 0.54 -8.06 -14.91
CA ALA A 199 -0.59 -8.49 -15.71
C ALA A 199 -1.94 -8.36 -14.99
N LEU A 200 -2.02 -8.70 -13.70
CA LEU A 200 -3.31 -8.64 -12.98
C LEU A 200 -3.65 -7.22 -12.53
N ARG A 201 -2.66 -6.39 -12.14
CA ARG A 201 -2.97 -4.99 -11.79
C ARG A 201 -3.44 -4.20 -13.01
N ASP A 202 -2.86 -4.42 -14.19
CA ASP A 202 -3.31 -3.71 -15.39
C ASP A 202 -4.69 -4.17 -15.85
N LYS A 203 -4.98 -5.47 -15.78
CA LYS A 203 -6.34 -6.00 -16.00
C LYS A 203 -7.34 -5.42 -15.00
N LEU A 204 -6.95 -5.34 -13.72
CA LEU A 204 -7.78 -4.77 -12.67
C LEU A 204 -8.05 -3.28 -12.91
N ARG A 205 -7.01 -2.50 -13.22
CA ARG A 205 -7.12 -1.08 -13.58
C ARG A 205 -8.02 -0.85 -14.80
N LYS A 206 -7.93 -1.73 -15.81
CA LYS A 206 -8.81 -1.67 -16.98
C LYS A 206 -10.25 -1.97 -16.60
N ALA A 207 -10.50 -3.03 -15.84
CA ALA A 207 -11.84 -3.42 -15.39
C ALA A 207 -12.50 -2.34 -14.52
N ILE A 208 -11.75 -1.71 -13.61
CA ILE A 208 -12.23 -0.58 -12.80
C ILE A 208 -12.63 0.60 -13.69
N ARG A 209 -11.78 0.98 -14.67
CA ARG A 209 -12.10 2.08 -15.59
C ARG A 209 -13.35 1.79 -16.41
N GLU A 210 -13.48 0.58 -16.95
CA GLU A 210 -14.69 0.15 -17.68
C GLU A 210 -15.93 0.22 -16.79
N TYR A 211 -15.84 -0.23 -15.54
CA TYR A 211 -16.94 -0.16 -14.57
C TYR A 211 -17.34 1.30 -14.26
N THR A 212 -16.36 2.19 -14.06
CA THR A 212 -16.63 3.62 -13.79
C THR A 212 -17.33 4.29 -14.96
N VAL A 213 -16.82 4.12 -16.19
CA VAL A 213 -17.40 4.71 -17.40
C VAL A 213 -18.83 4.22 -17.62
N LYS A 214 -19.08 2.91 -17.51
CA LYS A 214 -20.43 2.34 -17.67
C LYS A 214 -21.43 2.86 -16.64
N ASN A 215 -20.98 3.08 -15.40
CA ASN A 215 -21.83 3.66 -14.36
C ASN A 215 -22.19 5.12 -14.64
N GLU A 216 -21.22 5.92 -15.11
CA GLU A 216 -21.46 7.31 -15.52
C GLU A 216 -22.44 7.40 -16.71
N GLU A 217 -22.28 6.54 -17.72
CA GLU A 217 -23.17 6.46 -18.89
C GLU A 217 -24.61 6.08 -18.48
N SER A 218 -24.76 5.09 -17.59
CA SER A 218 -26.05 4.68 -17.04
C SER A 218 -26.74 5.82 -16.26
N ASP A 219 -25.98 6.59 -15.49
CA ASP A 219 -26.50 7.75 -14.75
C ASP A 219 -26.96 8.86 -15.70
N ALA A 220 -26.14 9.18 -16.71
CA ALA A 220 -26.46 10.18 -17.72
C ALA A 220 -27.72 9.79 -18.53
N HIS A 221 -27.82 8.53 -18.94
CA HIS A 221 -28.99 8.01 -19.65
C HIS A 221 -30.27 8.13 -18.82
N TRP A 222 -30.19 7.81 -17.52
CA TRP A 222 -31.35 7.86 -16.64
C TRP A 222 -31.78 9.30 -16.32
N GLN A 223 -30.82 10.21 -16.08
CA GLN A 223 -31.09 11.63 -15.93
C GLN A 223 -31.80 12.19 -17.18
N LYS A 224 -31.32 11.83 -18.37
CA LYS A 224 -31.95 12.22 -19.64
C LYS A 224 -33.40 11.75 -19.72
N HIS A 225 -33.65 10.46 -19.51
CA HIS A 225 -34.99 9.88 -19.57
C HIS A 225 -35.94 10.51 -18.53
N TRP A 226 -35.44 10.85 -17.33
CA TRP A 226 -36.24 11.56 -16.34
C TRP A 226 -36.59 12.99 -16.78
N MET A 227 -35.63 13.73 -17.34
CA MET A 227 -35.87 15.07 -17.87
C MET A 227 -36.90 15.06 -19.00
N GLU A 228 -36.86 14.06 -19.88
CA GLU A 228 -37.85 13.86 -20.95
C GLU A 228 -39.25 13.58 -20.38
N ARG A 229 -39.36 12.75 -19.33
CA ARG A 229 -40.64 12.51 -18.63
C ARG A 229 -41.18 13.77 -17.97
N LYS A 230 -40.33 14.54 -17.30
CA LYS A 230 -40.71 15.81 -16.65
C LYS A 230 -41.19 16.84 -17.67
N ALA A 231 -40.46 16.99 -18.78
CA ALA A 231 -40.85 17.87 -19.88
C ALA A 231 -42.18 17.44 -20.50
N SER A 232 -42.37 16.14 -20.74
CA SER A 232 -43.63 15.60 -21.29
C SER A 232 -44.82 15.89 -20.37
N GLN A 233 -44.63 15.78 -19.05
CA GLN A 233 -45.67 16.11 -18.08
C GLN A 233 -45.98 17.62 -18.03
N GLN A 234 -44.98 18.47 -18.15
CA GLN A 234 -45.16 19.92 -18.24
C GLN A 234 -45.91 20.33 -19.51
N VAL A 235 -45.56 19.74 -20.66
CA VAL A 235 -46.28 19.96 -21.93
C VAL A 235 -47.73 19.52 -21.80
N LYS A 236 -48.00 18.35 -21.22
CA LYS A 236 -49.36 17.87 -20.99
C LYS A 236 -50.16 18.83 -20.10
N THR A 237 -49.56 19.30 -19.01
CA THR A 237 -50.17 20.27 -18.09
C THR A 237 -50.50 21.58 -18.83
N ALA A 238 -49.57 22.10 -19.64
CA ALA A 238 -49.79 23.30 -20.43
C ALA A 238 -50.88 23.11 -21.50
N MET A 239 -50.94 21.94 -22.15
CA MET A 239 -52.00 21.61 -23.10
C MET A 239 -53.37 21.56 -22.44
N ASP A 240 -53.50 20.91 -21.28
CA ASP A 240 -54.75 20.84 -20.52
C ASP A 240 -55.22 22.26 -20.12
N GLU A 241 -54.30 23.15 -19.72
CA GLU A 241 -54.61 24.55 -19.42
C GLU A 241 -55.04 25.35 -20.66
N LEU A 242 -54.36 25.15 -21.80
CA LEU A 242 -54.69 25.80 -23.06
C LEU A 242 -56.04 25.35 -23.60
N GLN A 243 -56.43 24.08 -23.44
CA GLN A 243 -57.73 23.57 -23.87
C GLN A 243 -58.89 24.11 -23.02
N ALA A 244 -58.68 24.32 -21.73
CA ALA A 244 -59.71 24.87 -20.84
C ALA A 244 -59.97 26.37 -21.07
N LYS A 245 -58.95 27.13 -21.50
CA LYS A 245 -59.00 28.60 -21.60
C LYS A 245 -60.09 29.12 -22.58
N PRO A 246 -60.23 28.62 -23.82
CA PRO A 246 -61.27 29.10 -24.75
C PRO A 246 -62.70 28.81 -24.29
N ALA A 247 -62.93 27.75 -23.51
CA ALA A 247 -64.25 27.45 -22.97
C ALA A 247 -64.64 28.48 -21.88
N ILE A 248 -63.69 28.82 -21.00
CA ILE A 248 -63.87 29.84 -19.96
C ILE A 248 -64.07 31.23 -20.58
N GLU A 249 -63.26 31.60 -21.58
CA GLU A 249 -63.38 32.90 -22.26
C GLU A 249 -64.71 33.05 -22.99
N ARG A 250 -65.18 31.99 -23.67
CA ARG A 250 -66.51 31.99 -24.32
C ARG A 250 -67.65 32.10 -23.30
N ALA A 251 -67.59 31.35 -22.19
CA ALA A 251 -68.60 31.45 -21.13
C ALA A 251 -68.62 32.86 -20.50
N ARG A 252 -67.45 33.45 -20.24
CA ARG A 252 -67.33 34.81 -19.70
C ARG A 252 -67.85 35.87 -20.66
N ALA A 253 -67.55 35.74 -21.95
CA ALA A 253 -68.06 36.65 -22.98
C ALA A 253 -69.60 36.54 -23.12
N ALA A 254 -70.14 35.32 -23.14
CA ALA A 254 -71.58 35.07 -23.22
C ALA A 254 -72.31 35.66 -21.99
N LEU A 255 -71.78 35.44 -20.79
CA LEU A 255 -72.31 36.02 -19.55
C LEU A 255 -72.36 37.55 -19.61
N THR A 256 -71.27 38.18 -20.05
CA THR A 256 -71.18 39.65 -20.18
C THR A 256 -72.26 40.20 -21.12
N VAL A 257 -72.48 39.54 -22.26
CA VAL A 257 -73.51 39.94 -23.23
C VAL A 257 -74.93 39.79 -22.65
N ARG A 258 -75.19 38.73 -21.88
CA ARG A 258 -76.52 38.49 -21.27
C ARG A 258 -76.83 39.47 -20.15
N ILE A 259 -75.87 39.77 -19.28
CA ILE A 259 -76.00 40.82 -18.27
C ILE A 259 -76.34 42.17 -18.92
N ALA A 260 -75.66 42.54 -20.01
CA ALA A 260 -75.92 43.78 -20.73
C ALA A 260 -77.34 43.86 -21.36
N ARG A 261 -77.99 42.71 -21.60
CA ARG A 261 -79.35 42.63 -22.15
C ARG A 261 -80.45 42.59 -21.10
N GLY A 262 -80.11 42.52 -19.81
CA GLY A 262 -81.07 42.42 -18.70
C GLY A 262 -81.74 41.05 -18.55
N ASP A 263 -81.18 40.01 -19.16
CA ASP A 263 -81.70 38.64 -19.12
C ASP A 263 -81.12 37.90 -17.90
N THR A 264 -81.77 38.06 -16.74
CA THR A 264 -81.23 37.61 -15.45
C THR A 264 -81.17 36.09 -15.32
N GLU A 265 -82.17 35.36 -15.82
CA GLU A 265 -82.23 33.90 -15.68
C GLU A 265 -81.15 33.20 -16.52
N GLU A 266 -80.92 33.66 -17.75
CA GLU A 266 -79.85 33.09 -18.60
C GLU A 266 -78.45 33.51 -18.11
N ALA A 267 -78.33 34.70 -17.52
CA ALA A 267 -77.10 35.14 -16.87
C ALA A 267 -76.73 34.24 -15.67
N ASP A 268 -77.69 33.92 -14.79
CA ASP A 268 -77.45 33.05 -13.63
C ASP A 268 -76.97 31.64 -14.06
N ARG A 269 -77.60 31.06 -15.09
CA ARG A 269 -77.18 29.75 -15.64
C ARG A 269 -75.77 29.79 -16.25
N LEU A 270 -75.42 30.89 -16.92
CA LEU A 270 -74.07 31.06 -17.49
C LEU A 270 -73.02 31.32 -16.43
N GLU A 271 -73.38 31.98 -15.33
CA GLU A 271 -72.52 32.18 -14.17
C GLU A 271 -72.24 30.84 -13.45
N GLU A 272 -73.27 30.03 -13.22
CA GLU A 272 -73.10 28.67 -12.67
C GLU A 272 -72.18 27.84 -13.57
N ARG A 273 -72.40 27.86 -14.89
CA ARG A 273 -71.55 27.16 -15.86
C ARG A 273 -70.11 27.68 -15.88
N LEU A 274 -69.91 28.99 -15.73
CA LEU A 274 -68.58 29.60 -15.63
C LEU A 274 -67.88 29.15 -14.34
N ASN A 275 -68.60 29.10 -13.23
CA ASN A 275 -68.09 28.62 -11.94
C ASN A 275 -67.70 27.15 -12.00
N GLU A 276 -68.49 26.28 -12.64
CA GLU A 276 -68.14 24.88 -12.92
C GLU A 276 -66.83 24.77 -13.73
N LEU A 277 -66.70 25.55 -14.82
CA LEU A 277 -65.49 25.54 -15.66
C LEU A 277 -64.26 26.02 -14.89
N LEU A 278 -64.42 27.04 -14.03
CA LEU A 278 -63.35 27.53 -13.16
C LEU A 278 -62.97 26.51 -12.10
N GLN A 279 -63.94 25.81 -11.50
CA GLN A 279 -63.71 24.74 -10.53
C GLN A 279 -62.98 23.56 -11.18
N MET A 280 -63.43 23.10 -12.36
CA MET A 280 -62.74 22.05 -13.12
C MET A 280 -61.30 22.45 -13.46
N ARG A 281 -61.04 23.71 -13.80
CA ARG A 281 -59.68 24.21 -14.04
C ARG A 281 -58.83 24.21 -12.76
N ARG A 282 -59.38 24.60 -11.61
CA ARG A 282 -58.68 24.52 -10.31
C ARG A 282 -58.34 23.08 -9.98
N GLN A 283 -59.30 22.17 -10.11
CA GLN A 283 -59.10 20.74 -9.88
C GLN A 283 -58.03 20.16 -10.82
N THR A 284 -58.07 20.51 -12.11
CA THR A 284 -57.04 20.08 -13.08
C THR A 284 -55.64 20.58 -12.69
N ARG A 285 -55.52 21.81 -12.18
CA ARG A 285 -54.24 22.37 -11.68
C ARG A 285 -53.76 21.65 -10.43
N GLU A 286 -54.66 21.35 -9.50
CA GLU A 286 -54.34 20.59 -8.30
C GLU A 286 -53.90 19.16 -8.66
N ASP A 287 -54.64 18.47 -9.52
CA ASP A 287 -54.28 17.15 -10.03
C ASP A 287 -52.91 17.16 -10.73
N ASN A 288 -52.64 18.16 -11.55
CA ASN A 288 -51.34 18.30 -12.21
C ASN A 288 -50.21 18.64 -11.23
N ARG A 289 -50.49 19.43 -10.19
CA ARG A 289 -49.54 19.70 -9.09
C ARG A 289 -49.22 18.42 -8.33
N TRP A 290 -50.24 17.64 -7.96
CA TRP A 290 -50.07 16.36 -7.28
C TRP A 290 -49.30 15.36 -8.14
N ARG A 291 -49.63 15.23 -9.43
CA ARG A 291 -48.87 14.39 -10.37
C ARG A 291 -47.40 14.83 -10.50
N GLY A 292 -47.14 16.14 -10.53
CA GLY A 292 -45.79 16.68 -10.53
C GLY A 292 -45.00 16.29 -9.27
N GLN A 293 -45.61 16.45 -8.10
CA GLN A 293 -45.00 16.08 -6.81
C GLN A 293 -44.79 14.56 -6.68
N ASP A 294 -45.73 13.75 -7.16
CA ASP A 294 -45.62 12.29 -7.15
C ASP A 294 -44.49 11.81 -8.06
N LEU A 295 -44.36 12.39 -9.26
CA LEU A 295 -43.24 12.12 -10.17
C LEU A 295 -41.88 12.51 -9.56
N GLU A 296 -41.81 13.63 -8.84
CA GLU A 296 -40.59 14.05 -8.12
C GLU A 296 -40.27 13.08 -6.97
N ARG A 297 -41.27 12.64 -6.20
CA ARG A 297 -41.09 11.64 -5.14
C ARG A 297 -40.58 10.30 -5.69
N GLN A 298 -41.21 9.79 -6.76
CA GLN A 298 -40.79 8.55 -7.42
C GLN A 298 -39.35 8.63 -7.94
N TYR A 299 -38.95 9.81 -8.44
CA TYR A 299 -37.57 10.06 -8.86
C TYR A 299 -36.59 10.01 -7.69
N GLU A 300 -36.90 10.68 -6.57
CA GLU A 300 -36.06 10.64 -5.38
C GLU A 300 -35.95 9.23 -4.79
N GLU A 301 -37.04 8.48 -4.73
CA GLU A 301 -37.03 7.08 -4.27
C GLU A 301 -36.18 6.20 -5.18
N THR A 302 -36.28 6.37 -6.50
CA THR A 302 -35.46 5.63 -7.47
C THR A 302 -33.99 6.00 -7.34
N LEU A 303 -33.67 7.29 -7.18
CA LEU A 303 -32.29 7.74 -6.92
C LEU A 303 -31.73 7.10 -5.64
N LYS A 304 -32.51 7.10 -4.55
CA LYS A 304 -32.11 6.48 -3.28
C LYS A 304 -31.89 4.97 -3.42
N ALA A 305 -32.78 4.27 -4.13
CA ALA A 305 -32.65 2.84 -4.36
C ALA A 305 -31.39 2.51 -5.19
N ARG A 306 -31.11 3.28 -6.24
CA ARG A 306 -29.90 3.11 -7.06
C ARG A 306 -28.63 3.44 -6.28
N ALA A 307 -28.64 4.49 -5.46
CA ALA A 307 -27.52 4.82 -4.59
C ALA A 307 -27.21 3.68 -3.60
N ARG A 308 -28.24 3.05 -3.00
CA ARG A 308 -28.05 1.87 -2.14
C ARG A 308 -27.44 0.69 -2.89
N SER A 309 -28.01 0.34 -4.05
CA SER A 309 -27.50 -0.76 -4.88
C SER A 309 -26.03 -0.53 -5.29
N ARG A 310 -25.66 0.70 -5.65
CA ARG A 310 -24.28 1.07 -5.98
C ARG A 310 -23.36 0.93 -4.78
N ASN A 311 -23.77 1.44 -3.62
CA ASN A 311 -22.97 1.34 -2.40
C ASN A 311 -22.72 -0.12 -2.00
N GLU A 312 -23.72 -0.99 -2.13
CA GLU A 312 -23.55 -2.43 -1.87
C GLU A 312 -22.58 -3.10 -2.85
N GLU A 313 -22.63 -2.74 -4.14
CA GLU A 313 -21.72 -3.27 -5.16
C GLU A 313 -20.29 -2.73 -5.00
N GLU A 314 -20.13 -1.44 -4.72
CA GLU A 314 -18.85 -0.82 -4.36
C GLU A 314 -18.26 -1.48 -3.12
N GLN A 315 -19.06 -1.76 -2.08
CA GLN A 315 -18.58 -2.45 -0.89
C GLN A 315 -18.08 -3.86 -1.22
N ARG A 316 -18.80 -4.64 -2.05
CA ARG A 316 -18.33 -5.97 -2.49
C ARG A 316 -17.01 -5.90 -3.25
N ILE A 317 -16.82 -4.89 -4.10
CA ILE A 317 -15.56 -4.66 -4.81
C ILE A 317 -14.45 -4.33 -3.81
N LEU A 318 -14.71 -3.43 -2.84
CA LEU A 318 -13.75 -3.06 -1.81
C LEU A 318 -13.34 -4.25 -0.94
N ASP A 319 -14.28 -5.06 -0.50
CA ASP A 319 -14.03 -6.26 0.30
C ASP A 319 -13.15 -7.24 -0.49
N ALA A 320 -13.46 -7.49 -1.77
CA ALA A 320 -12.67 -8.36 -2.63
C ALA A 320 -11.23 -7.83 -2.86
N LEU A 321 -11.07 -6.50 -2.99
CA LEU A 321 -9.77 -5.86 -3.14
C LEU A 321 -8.95 -5.90 -1.86
N GLN A 322 -9.60 -5.75 -0.71
CA GLN A 322 -8.98 -5.86 0.61
C GLN A 322 -8.51 -7.29 0.87
N GLU A 323 -9.32 -8.30 0.55
CA GLU A 323 -8.93 -9.72 0.63
C GLU A 323 -7.75 -10.04 -0.29
N ALA A 324 -7.70 -9.44 -1.47
CA ALA A 324 -6.56 -9.55 -2.39
C ALA A 324 -5.29 -8.84 -1.89
N GLY A 325 -5.36 -8.11 -0.77
CA GLY A 325 -4.23 -7.37 -0.22
C GLY A 325 -3.81 -6.19 -1.08
N VAL A 326 -4.71 -5.65 -1.90
CA VAL A 326 -4.48 -4.43 -2.69
C VAL A 326 -4.66 -3.24 -1.75
N GLY A 327 -3.70 -3.06 -0.83
CA GLY A 327 -3.70 -1.99 0.16
C GLY A 327 -3.57 -0.62 -0.51
N GLY A 328 -4.57 0.25 -0.29
CA GLY A 328 -4.62 1.61 -0.86
C GLY A 328 -5.97 2.03 -1.43
N TYR A 329 -6.96 1.13 -1.44
CA TYR A 329 -8.34 1.46 -1.77
C TYR A 329 -9.04 2.05 -0.54
N SER A 330 -9.17 3.38 -0.50
CA SER A 330 -10.07 4.05 0.44
C SER A 330 -11.43 4.26 -0.24
N PRO A 331 -12.56 4.24 0.49
CA PRO A 331 -13.83 4.73 -0.04
C PRO A 331 -13.74 6.21 -0.51
N MET A 332 -12.74 6.97 -0.04
CA MET A 332 -12.46 8.34 -0.49
C MET A 332 -11.61 8.42 -1.76
N GLY A 333 -11.18 7.30 -2.32
CA GLY A 333 -10.47 7.25 -3.58
C GLY A 333 -9.36 6.21 -3.61
N LEU A 334 -9.07 5.75 -4.82
CA LEU A 334 -7.97 4.87 -5.11
C LEU A 334 -6.68 5.69 -5.21
N ARG A 335 -5.66 5.38 -4.39
CA ARG A 335 -4.35 6.01 -4.55
C ARG A 335 -3.51 5.23 -5.56
N LEU A 336 -3.38 5.75 -6.80
CA LEU A 336 -2.51 5.21 -7.86
C LEU A 336 -1.36 6.19 -8.11
N ASP A 337 -0.11 5.71 -8.07
CA ASP A 337 1.11 6.48 -8.38
C ASP A 337 1.22 7.83 -7.64
N GLY A 338 0.80 7.85 -6.37
CA GLY A 338 0.81 9.04 -5.53
C GLY A 338 -0.36 10.01 -5.74
N ARG A 339 -1.28 9.74 -6.69
CA ARG A 339 -2.48 10.55 -6.94
C ARG A 339 -3.74 9.85 -6.43
N TRP A 340 -4.66 10.63 -5.85
CA TRP A 340 -5.97 10.16 -5.41
C TRP A 340 -6.96 10.18 -6.59
N TYR A 341 -7.45 9.01 -6.96
CA TYR A 341 -8.61 8.84 -7.83
C TYR A 341 -9.85 8.74 -6.96
N VAL A 342 -10.47 9.88 -6.69
CA VAL A 342 -11.76 9.95 -6.00
C VAL A 342 -12.85 9.54 -7.01
N PRO A 343 -13.67 8.51 -6.74
CA PRO A 343 -14.78 8.19 -7.63
C PRO A 343 -15.70 9.41 -7.79
N PRO A 344 -16.18 9.67 -9.01
CA PRO A 344 -17.02 10.83 -9.30
C PRO A 344 -18.22 10.92 -8.37
N SER A 345 -18.80 9.81 -7.90
CA SER A 345 -19.92 9.78 -6.95
C SER A 345 -19.62 10.52 -5.63
N ALA A 346 -18.44 10.39 -5.05
CA ALA A 346 -18.06 11.08 -3.82
C ALA A 346 -17.80 12.58 -4.06
N SER A 347 -17.18 12.93 -5.20
CA SER A 347 -16.94 14.33 -5.58
C SER A 347 -18.21 15.05 -6.04
N LEU A 348 -19.12 14.35 -6.73
CA LEU A 348 -20.41 14.82 -7.20
C LEU A 348 -21.39 14.95 -6.03
N HIS A 349 -21.44 13.98 -5.11
CA HIS A 349 -22.28 14.09 -3.92
C HIS A 349 -21.80 15.22 -3.01
N ARG A 350 -20.48 15.41 -2.87
CA ARG A 350 -19.90 16.54 -2.13
C ARG A 350 -20.17 17.87 -2.83
N ALA A 351 -19.95 17.96 -4.15
CA ALA A 351 -20.27 19.14 -4.94
C ALA A 351 -21.77 19.46 -4.90
N GLN A 352 -22.65 18.45 -4.93
CA GLN A 352 -24.10 18.61 -4.80
C GLN A 352 -24.48 19.08 -3.39
N GLN A 353 -23.85 18.56 -2.33
CA GLN A 353 -24.05 19.03 -0.95
C GLN A 353 -23.54 20.46 -0.77
N GLU A 354 -22.35 20.78 -1.28
CA GLU A 354 -21.75 22.11 -1.22
C GLU A 354 -22.57 23.12 -2.03
N THR A 355 -23.08 22.73 -3.20
CA THR A 355 -23.98 23.54 -4.03
C THR A 355 -25.33 23.73 -3.34
N ALA A 356 -25.91 22.69 -2.73
CA ALA A 356 -27.17 22.79 -1.98
C ALA A 356 -27.01 23.71 -0.76
N GLN A 357 -25.89 23.58 -0.02
CA GLN A 357 -25.53 24.47 1.09
C GLN A 357 -25.24 25.89 0.61
N ALA A 358 -24.67 26.08 -0.57
CA ALA A 358 -24.44 27.40 -1.16
C ALA A 358 -25.76 28.05 -1.58
N ILE A 359 -26.67 27.31 -2.23
CA ILE A 359 -28.02 27.77 -2.58
C ILE A 359 -28.82 28.13 -1.32
N GLN A 360 -28.70 27.33 -0.26
CA GLN A 360 -29.36 27.59 1.01
C GLN A 360 -28.78 28.84 1.70
N ARG A 361 -27.45 29.00 1.73
CA ARG A 361 -26.80 30.22 2.20
C ARG A 361 -27.21 31.45 1.39
N ILE A 362 -27.33 31.34 0.07
CA ILE A 362 -27.82 32.43 -0.79
C ILE A 362 -29.28 32.75 -0.46
N ARG A 363 -30.15 31.74 -0.23
CA ARG A 363 -31.55 31.96 0.17
C ARG A 363 -31.67 32.63 1.54
N GLU A 364 -30.85 32.22 2.50
CA GLU A 364 -30.78 32.81 3.84
C GLU A 364 -30.27 34.26 3.74
N GLN A 365 -29.18 34.50 3.00
CA GLN A 365 -28.68 35.86 2.72
C GLN A 365 -29.69 36.73 1.98
N TYR A 366 -30.49 36.17 1.06
CA TYR A 366 -31.53 36.92 0.35
C TYR A 366 -32.74 37.19 1.25
N ALA A 367 -33.09 36.26 2.14
CA ALA A 367 -34.14 36.46 3.14
C ALA A 367 -33.73 37.54 4.16
N ASP A 368 -32.48 37.49 4.63
CA ASP A 368 -31.89 38.49 5.51
C ASP A 368 -31.77 39.84 4.81
N ALA A 369 -31.33 39.88 3.55
CA ALA A 369 -31.27 41.12 2.76
C ALA A 369 -32.64 41.71 2.45
N VAL A 370 -33.68 40.90 2.24
CA VAL A 370 -35.07 41.38 2.07
C VAL A 370 -35.64 41.88 3.40
N TRP A 371 -35.27 41.26 4.52
CA TRP A 371 -35.67 41.67 5.86
C TRP A 371 -34.95 42.97 6.29
N GLU A 372 -33.64 43.07 6.05
CA GLU A 372 -32.83 44.27 6.24
C GLU A 372 -33.27 45.38 5.29
N SER A 373 -33.53 45.11 4.00
CA SER A 373 -34.05 46.13 3.07
C SER A 373 -35.42 46.67 3.50
N ARG A 374 -36.30 45.85 4.09
CA ARG A 374 -37.56 46.33 4.70
C ARG A 374 -37.35 47.15 5.97
N ARG A 375 -36.31 46.84 6.76
CA ARG A 375 -35.93 47.58 7.97
C ARG A 375 -35.23 48.91 7.62
N ASP A 376 -34.44 48.91 6.55
CA ASP A 376 -33.68 50.03 6.04
C ASP A 376 -34.56 50.97 5.23
N ILE A 377 -35.59 50.51 4.49
CA ILE A 377 -36.59 51.41 3.87
C ILE A 377 -37.36 52.21 4.93
N ALA A 378 -37.50 51.68 6.16
CA ALA A 378 -38.07 52.41 7.30
C ALA A 378 -37.06 53.37 7.99
N GLY A 379 -35.75 53.19 7.79
CA GLY A 379 -34.69 54.06 8.34
C GLY A 379 -34.07 55.05 7.35
N LEU A 380 -34.09 54.76 6.05
CA LEU A 380 -33.43 55.49 4.96
C LEU A 380 -34.14 56.78 4.56
N SER A 381 -35.36 57.03 5.02
CA SER A 381 -35.97 58.37 4.94
C SER A 381 -35.28 59.41 5.83
N SER A 382 -34.38 59.00 6.75
CA SER A 382 -33.72 59.91 7.71
C SER A 382 -32.22 60.12 7.48
N LEU A 383 -31.54 59.30 6.66
CA LEU A 383 -30.08 59.34 6.47
C LEU A 383 -29.62 59.68 5.05
N GLN A 384 -30.55 59.83 4.10
CA GLN A 384 -30.25 60.16 2.70
C GLN A 384 -29.66 61.57 2.49
N TYR A 385 -29.59 62.41 3.52
CA TYR A 385 -28.96 63.74 3.46
C TYR A 385 -27.47 63.76 3.83
N GLY A 386 -26.88 62.66 4.32
CA GLY A 386 -25.55 62.68 4.93
C GLY A 386 -24.39 62.06 4.11
N ALA A 387 -24.65 61.11 3.21
CA ALA A 387 -23.60 60.24 2.65
C ALA A 387 -23.29 60.44 1.17
N MET A 388 -23.79 61.51 0.53
CA MET A 388 -23.23 61.99 -0.75
C MET A 388 -21.94 62.78 -0.50
N ARG A 389 -20.89 62.15 0.04
CA ARG A 389 -19.50 62.62 0.01
C ARG A 389 -18.59 61.56 0.63
N MET A 390 -17.88 60.82 -0.23
CA MET A 390 -16.44 60.53 -0.17
C MET A 390 -16.11 59.22 -0.90
N GLY A 391 -15.20 59.31 -1.88
CA GLY A 391 -14.66 58.20 -2.66
C GLY A 391 -13.16 57.93 -2.41
N GLU A 392 -12.70 56.80 -2.96
CA GLU A 392 -11.36 56.39 -3.41
C GLU A 392 -10.08 56.54 -2.54
N ARG A 393 -10.14 56.92 -1.26
CA ARG A 393 -8.93 57.05 -0.40
C ARG A 393 -8.64 55.92 0.60
N SER A 394 -8.95 54.67 0.26
CA SER A 394 -8.85 53.55 1.22
C SER A 394 -7.48 52.84 1.24
N VAL A 395 -6.69 52.94 0.17
CA VAL A 395 -5.44 52.16 0.02
C VAL A 395 -4.21 52.92 0.52
N GLU A 396 -4.21 54.25 0.41
CA GLU A 396 -3.13 55.12 0.90
C GLU A 396 -3.11 55.21 2.44
N TRP A 397 -4.25 54.99 3.09
CA TRP A 397 -4.39 55.07 4.55
C TRP A 397 -3.65 53.95 5.30
N LEU A 398 -3.45 52.78 4.68
CA LEU A 398 -2.83 51.62 5.31
C LEU A 398 -1.29 51.69 5.35
N MET A 399 -0.67 52.47 4.46
CA MET A 399 0.79 52.51 4.32
C MET A 399 1.52 53.44 5.32
N HIS A 400 0.80 54.19 6.16
CA HIS A 400 1.39 55.19 7.07
C HIS A 400 1.15 54.93 8.57
N ARG A 401 0.76 53.72 8.96
CA ARG A 401 0.55 53.36 10.37
C ARG A 401 1.34 52.12 10.79
N PRO A 402 2.65 52.24 11.07
CA PRO A 402 3.50 51.13 11.51
C PRO A 402 3.01 50.45 12.79
N GLU A 403 2.24 51.16 13.63
CA GLU A 403 1.56 50.61 14.80
C GLU A 403 0.53 49.52 14.44
N VAL A 404 -0.14 49.64 13.29
CA VAL A 404 -1.13 48.64 12.82
C VAL A 404 -0.43 47.38 12.33
N VAL A 405 0.70 47.52 11.65
CA VAL A 405 1.56 46.41 11.23
C VAL A 405 2.18 45.71 12.44
N ARG A 406 2.70 46.48 13.41
CA ARG A 406 3.26 45.97 14.68
C ARG A 406 2.21 45.21 15.49
N ASN A 407 0.98 45.74 15.59
CA ASN A 407 -0.13 45.08 16.28
C ASN A 407 -0.58 43.79 15.59
N ASN A 408 -0.54 43.74 14.26
CA ASN A 408 -0.84 42.50 13.51
C ASN A 408 0.26 41.44 13.68
N LEU A 409 1.54 41.84 13.67
CA LEU A 409 2.66 40.91 13.94
C LEU A 409 2.63 40.38 15.38
N GLN A 410 2.29 41.22 16.36
CA GLN A 410 2.12 40.80 17.74
C GLN A 410 0.93 39.83 17.91
N ARG A 411 -0.17 40.04 17.17
CA ARG A 411 -1.32 39.11 17.12
C ARG A 411 -0.93 37.75 16.53
N ILE A 412 -0.11 37.74 15.48
CA ILE A 412 0.42 36.50 14.87
C ILE A 412 1.32 35.76 15.86
N ARG A 413 2.25 36.46 16.54
CA ARG A 413 3.12 35.89 17.58
C ARG A 413 2.33 35.29 18.75
N ASN A 414 1.29 35.99 19.22
CA ASN A 414 0.42 35.51 20.28
C ASN A 414 -0.50 34.36 19.83
N GLY A 415 -0.80 34.26 18.53
CA GLY A 415 -1.48 33.08 17.94
C GLY A 415 -0.56 31.86 17.96
N TYR A 416 0.71 32.03 17.59
CA TYR A 416 1.71 30.97 17.56
C TYR A 416 2.02 30.40 18.96
N GLN A 417 2.13 31.27 19.97
CA GLN A 417 2.36 30.84 21.36
C GLN A 417 1.16 30.10 21.96
N ARG A 418 -0.07 30.47 21.59
CA ARG A 418 -1.29 29.74 22.00
C ARG A 418 -1.36 28.36 21.36
N LEU A 419 -1.05 28.26 20.07
CA LEU A 419 -1.00 26.97 19.36
C LEU A 419 0.06 26.01 19.92
N ARG A 420 1.18 26.53 20.43
CA ARG A 420 2.22 25.75 21.10
C ARG A 420 1.79 25.23 22.49
N GLY A 421 0.88 25.93 23.16
CA GLY A 421 0.27 25.48 24.43
C GLY A 421 -0.71 24.32 24.22
N TYR A 422 -1.56 24.40 23.19
CA TYR A 422 -2.54 23.36 22.89
C TYR A 422 -1.94 22.01 22.46
N ALA A 423 -0.71 21.99 21.94
CA ALA A 423 -0.02 20.76 21.54
C ALA A 423 0.58 19.95 22.71
N ARG A 424 0.56 20.47 23.95
CA ARG A 424 1.12 19.79 25.13
C ARG A 424 0.10 19.12 26.04
N GLU A 425 -1.16 19.51 25.99
CA GLU A 425 -2.13 19.08 27.02
C GLU A 425 -3.19 18.08 26.55
N ASP A 426 -3.45 17.94 25.24
CA ASP A 426 -4.32 16.88 24.75
C ASP A 426 -3.74 16.28 23.46
N GLY A 427 -3.61 14.95 23.42
CA GLY A 427 -3.15 14.23 22.24
C GLY A 427 -4.06 14.46 21.05
N VAL A 428 -3.71 15.43 20.19
CA VAL A 428 -4.47 15.78 18.98
C VAL A 428 -3.86 15.07 17.74
N PRO A 429 -4.69 14.58 16.78
CA PRO A 429 -4.30 13.59 15.78
C PRO A 429 -3.42 14.14 14.65
N ALA A 430 -2.74 13.21 13.96
CA ALA A 430 -1.77 13.37 12.85
C ALA A 430 -2.12 14.34 11.70
N VAL A 431 -3.34 14.86 11.64
CA VAL A 431 -3.78 15.85 10.63
C VAL A 431 -3.20 17.24 10.90
N PHE A 432 -2.93 17.59 12.17
CA PHE A 432 -2.39 18.90 12.54
C PHE A 432 -0.88 19.03 12.24
N ASN A 433 -0.13 17.93 12.34
CA ASN A 433 1.29 17.86 11.97
C ASN A 433 1.52 18.07 10.46
N ASN A 434 0.58 17.63 9.62
CA ASN A 434 0.70 17.79 8.16
C ASN A 434 0.51 19.24 7.69
N ALA A 435 -0.36 20.01 8.33
CA ALA A 435 -0.54 21.43 8.00
C ALA A 435 0.67 22.28 8.44
N LEU A 436 1.26 21.95 9.59
CA LEU A 436 2.49 22.60 10.09
C LEU A 436 3.70 22.26 9.19
N MET A 437 3.80 21.01 8.73
CA MET A 437 4.83 20.55 7.80
C MET A 437 4.68 21.16 6.39
N GLN A 438 3.45 21.46 5.93
CA GLN A 438 3.20 22.17 4.68
C GLN A 438 3.62 23.65 4.74
N GLY A 439 3.45 24.30 5.89
CA GLY A 439 3.94 25.67 6.10
C GLY A 439 5.48 25.75 6.13
N VAL A 440 6.15 24.73 6.70
CA VAL A 440 7.62 24.64 6.72
C VAL A 440 8.20 24.31 5.34
N THR A 441 7.53 23.46 4.55
CA THR A 441 7.99 23.11 3.18
C THR A 441 7.89 24.28 2.19
N GLN A 442 6.92 25.19 2.36
CA GLN A 442 6.87 26.42 1.55
C GLN A 442 7.94 27.45 1.93
N GLY A 443 8.50 27.39 3.14
CA GLY A 443 9.66 28.19 3.55
C GLY A 443 11.02 27.53 3.26
N ALA A 444 11.06 26.20 3.11
CA ALA A 444 12.30 25.44 2.93
C ALA A 444 12.85 25.47 1.50
N SER A 445 12.05 25.83 0.49
CA SER A 445 12.49 25.93 -0.91
C SER A 445 13.49 27.06 -1.18
N THR A 446 13.81 27.90 -0.18
CA THR A 446 14.79 28.99 -0.27
C THR A 446 16.09 28.74 0.51
N ILE A 447 16.32 27.55 1.07
CA ILE A 447 17.51 27.24 1.89
C ILE A 447 18.51 26.40 1.08
N THR A 448 19.68 26.98 0.78
CA THR A 448 20.82 26.29 0.15
C THR A 448 21.82 25.76 1.20
N PRO A 449 22.65 24.73 0.86
CA PRO A 449 23.62 24.14 1.78
C PRO A 449 24.65 25.12 2.36
N SER A 450 24.84 26.28 1.72
CA SER A 450 25.77 27.32 2.17
C SER A 450 25.31 28.09 3.42
N ASN A 451 24.03 27.98 3.81
CA ASN A 451 23.42 28.93 4.75
C ASN A 451 22.94 28.31 6.08
N VAL A 452 23.14 27.01 6.31
CA VAL A 452 22.77 26.34 7.58
C VAL A 452 23.83 25.31 7.97
N ALA A 453 24.24 25.32 9.24
CA ALA A 453 25.24 24.39 9.75
C ALA A 453 24.72 22.93 9.75
N PRO A 454 25.53 21.92 9.35
CA PRO A 454 25.08 20.53 9.18
C PRO A 454 24.43 19.88 10.41
N TRP A 455 24.86 20.25 11.62
CA TRP A 455 24.30 19.75 12.88
C TRP A 455 22.90 20.32 13.20
N VAL A 456 22.53 21.46 12.59
CA VAL A 456 21.17 22.01 12.68
C VAL A 456 20.21 21.25 11.75
N ALA A 457 20.71 20.62 10.67
CA ALA A 457 19.89 19.85 9.73
C ALA A 457 19.50 18.46 10.25
N LEU A 458 20.48 17.67 10.71
CA LEU A 458 20.59 17.34 12.14
C LEU A 458 19.31 17.21 13.00
N ASP A 459 19.28 18.12 13.98
CA ASP A 459 18.28 18.28 15.02
C ASP A 459 16.88 18.68 14.51
N LEU A 460 16.78 19.24 13.30
CA LEU A 460 15.50 19.64 12.69
C LEU A 460 14.82 18.53 11.87
N GLY A 461 15.41 17.32 11.80
CA GLY A 461 14.82 16.19 11.07
C GLY A 461 14.77 16.39 9.54
N ILE A 462 15.57 17.32 9.00
CA ILE A 462 15.53 17.71 7.58
C ILE A 462 15.95 16.56 6.67
N LEU A 463 16.83 15.67 7.15
CA LEU A 463 17.24 14.43 6.47
C LEU A 463 16.05 13.52 6.08
N TYR A 464 14.94 13.56 6.83
CA TYR A 464 13.78 12.68 6.61
C TYR A 464 12.75 13.22 5.61
N THR A 465 12.93 14.45 5.12
CA THR A 465 11.89 15.16 4.35
C THR A 465 12.20 15.28 2.85
N ARG A 466 13.42 14.94 2.43
CA ARG A 466 13.88 14.96 1.04
C ARG A 466 14.51 13.61 0.67
N ARG A 467 14.37 13.18 -0.59
CA ARG A 467 15.18 12.07 -1.13
C ARG A 467 16.60 12.55 -1.33
N TRP A 468 17.51 12.09 -0.48
CA TRP A 468 18.95 12.27 -0.63
C TRP A 468 19.53 11.06 -1.35
N SER A 469 20.51 11.28 -2.23
CA SER A 469 21.35 10.19 -2.71
C SER A 469 22.28 9.69 -1.60
N VAL A 470 22.72 8.43 -1.69
CA VAL A 470 23.69 7.86 -0.74
C VAL A 470 24.98 8.69 -0.72
N GLY A 471 25.40 9.25 -1.86
CA GLY A 471 26.55 10.16 -1.94
C GLY A 471 26.36 11.44 -1.13
N GLU A 472 25.22 12.11 -1.28
CA GLU A 472 24.92 13.34 -0.52
C GLU A 472 24.83 13.07 0.99
N MET A 473 24.25 11.94 1.42
CA MET A 473 24.20 11.57 2.83
C MET A 473 25.59 11.28 3.40
N ARG A 474 26.45 10.59 2.65
CA ARG A 474 27.85 10.36 3.06
C ARG A 474 28.62 11.68 3.20
N ASP A 475 28.43 12.61 2.28
CA ASP A 475 29.12 13.91 2.32
C ASP A 475 28.64 14.77 3.51
N ILE A 476 27.34 14.74 3.82
CA ILE A 476 26.78 15.39 5.01
C ILE A 476 27.35 14.77 6.29
N LEU A 477 27.39 13.43 6.38
CA LEU A 477 27.92 12.72 7.53
C LEU A 477 29.41 13.02 7.74
N ARG A 478 30.22 13.02 6.68
CA ARG A 478 31.63 13.45 6.73
C ARG A 478 31.79 14.87 7.26
N GLN A 479 30.93 15.81 6.83
CA GLN A 479 31.03 17.21 7.26
C GLN A 479 30.53 17.43 8.70
N SER A 480 29.56 16.64 9.17
CA SER A 480 28.89 16.82 10.48
C SER A 480 29.79 16.69 11.71
N LYS A 481 30.93 16.00 11.60
CA LYS A 481 31.97 15.89 12.66
C LYS A 481 33.36 16.34 12.20
N GLY A 482 33.43 17.31 11.28
CA GLY A 482 34.71 17.84 10.80
C GLY A 482 35.61 16.79 10.12
N GLY A 483 35.02 15.79 9.45
CA GLY A 483 35.75 14.75 8.72
C GLY A 483 36.23 13.56 9.55
N THR A 484 35.84 13.44 10.83
CA THR A 484 36.41 12.44 11.75
C THR A 484 35.70 11.08 11.77
N LEU A 485 34.56 10.93 11.09
CA LEU A 485 33.89 9.63 10.99
C LEU A 485 34.63 8.71 10.01
N SER A 486 34.94 7.50 10.45
CA SER A 486 35.45 6.44 9.59
C SER A 486 34.35 5.94 8.63
N GLU A 487 34.75 5.37 7.49
CA GLU A 487 33.79 4.79 6.53
C GLU A 487 32.90 3.70 7.16
N TYR A 488 33.44 2.97 8.14
CA TYR A 488 32.68 1.97 8.90
C TYR A 488 31.55 2.60 9.74
N GLU A 489 31.82 3.73 10.40
CA GLU A 489 30.81 4.46 11.18
C GLU A 489 29.76 5.12 10.28
N ILE A 490 30.18 5.63 9.11
CA ILE A 490 29.26 6.17 8.10
C ILE A 490 28.32 5.07 7.60
N ASP A 491 28.85 3.89 7.28
CA ASP A 491 28.05 2.76 6.82
C ASP A 491 27.13 2.18 7.91
N ALA A 492 27.55 2.21 9.18
CA ALA A 492 26.71 1.81 10.30
C ALA A 492 25.50 2.74 10.46
N VAL A 493 25.72 4.06 10.39
CA VAL A 493 24.65 5.07 10.45
C VAL A 493 23.70 4.95 9.25
N LEU A 494 24.21 4.72 8.05
CA LEU A 494 23.37 4.53 6.87
C LEU A 494 22.49 3.27 6.97
N ARG A 495 22.99 2.18 7.58
CA ARG A 495 22.21 0.96 7.82
C ARG A 495 21.13 1.13 8.90
N GLU A 496 21.35 2.00 9.88
CA GLU A 496 20.32 2.35 10.86
C GLU A 496 19.22 3.22 10.26
N ILE A 497 19.57 4.10 9.30
CA ILE A 497 18.60 4.95 8.57
C ILE A 497 17.78 4.13 7.58
N ASP A 498 18.42 3.21 6.85
CA ASP A 498 17.77 2.29 5.92
C ASP A 498 18.60 0.99 5.79
N PRO A 499 18.11 -0.17 6.30
CA PRO A 499 18.81 -1.45 6.25
C PRO A 499 19.21 -1.89 4.83
N ASP A 500 18.47 -1.44 3.81
CA ASP A 500 18.71 -1.81 2.41
C ASP A 500 19.77 -0.90 1.74
N MET A 501 20.10 0.26 2.31
CA MET A 501 21.13 1.17 1.78
C MET A 501 22.56 0.63 1.95
N GLY A 502 22.79 -0.29 2.88
CA GLY A 502 24.12 -0.90 3.09
C GLY A 502 24.45 -2.06 2.13
N VAL A 503 23.49 -2.52 1.33
CA VAL A 503 23.61 -3.77 0.53
C VAL A 503 23.66 -3.51 -0.98
N HIS A 504 23.26 -2.33 -1.44
CA HIS A 504 23.27 -1.99 -2.86
C HIS A 504 24.45 -1.11 -3.24
N ASN A 505 25.53 -1.70 -3.79
CA ASN A 505 26.00 -1.40 -5.17
C ASN A 505 27.39 -1.90 -5.60
N TRP A 506 28.16 -2.68 -4.83
CA TRP A 506 29.56 -2.96 -5.25
C TRP A 506 30.01 -4.42 -5.37
N TYR A 507 29.15 -5.44 -5.20
CA TYR A 507 29.60 -6.85 -5.29
C TYR A 507 28.86 -7.78 -6.28
N LEU A 508 27.75 -7.36 -6.90
CA LEU A 508 27.00 -8.20 -7.84
C LEU A 508 27.13 -7.90 -9.35
N PRO A 509 27.34 -6.66 -9.84
CA PRO A 509 27.24 -6.39 -11.28
C PRO A 509 28.38 -6.95 -12.15
N HIS A 510 29.50 -7.38 -11.57
CA HIS A 510 30.72 -7.67 -12.35
C HIS A 510 31.25 -9.10 -12.24
N HIS A 511 30.47 -10.06 -11.73
CA HIS A 511 30.93 -11.46 -11.74
C HIS A 511 30.66 -12.09 -13.12
N PRO A 512 31.68 -12.36 -13.96
CA PRO A 512 31.48 -12.82 -15.34
C PRO A 512 30.76 -14.17 -15.44
N GLY A 513 30.71 -14.92 -14.33
CA GLY A 513 30.02 -16.20 -14.22
C GLY A 513 28.52 -16.14 -13.96
N LEU A 514 27.96 -15.01 -13.48
CA LEU A 514 26.55 -14.97 -13.03
C LEU A 514 25.58 -15.05 -14.21
N LYS A 515 25.84 -14.30 -15.29
CA LYS A 515 25.04 -14.37 -16.53
C LYS A 515 25.06 -15.79 -17.12
N LYS A 516 26.25 -16.37 -17.26
CA LYS A 516 26.44 -17.72 -17.81
C LYS A 516 25.80 -18.81 -16.93
N TYR A 517 25.80 -18.63 -15.61
CA TYR A 517 25.10 -19.51 -14.68
C TYR A 517 23.58 -19.42 -14.85
N LEU A 518 23.01 -18.21 -14.91
CA LEU A 518 21.57 -18.00 -15.08
C LEU A 518 21.07 -18.50 -16.45
N GLU A 519 21.84 -18.31 -17.52
CA GLU A 519 21.53 -18.81 -18.86
C GLU A 519 21.63 -20.34 -18.99
N ASN A 520 22.53 -20.98 -18.24
CA ASN A 520 22.71 -22.44 -18.28
C ASN A 520 21.73 -23.18 -17.36
N VAL A 521 21.35 -22.57 -16.23
CA VAL A 521 20.47 -23.19 -15.23
C VAL A 521 19.00 -23.00 -15.58
N TYR A 522 18.65 -21.85 -16.16
CA TYR A 522 17.29 -21.56 -16.59
C TYR A 522 17.29 -21.49 -18.10
N SER A 523 16.46 -22.32 -18.75
CA SER A 523 16.13 -22.17 -20.16
C SER A 523 15.28 -20.91 -20.34
N LEU A 524 15.93 -19.75 -20.23
CA LEU A 524 15.33 -18.42 -20.32
C LEU A 524 14.84 -18.20 -21.75
N SER A 525 13.59 -17.75 -21.88
CA SER A 525 13.05 -17.26 -23.15
C SER A 525 13.79 -15.99 -23.59
N ASP A 526 13.72 -15.66 -24.88
CA ASP A 526 14.43 -14.51 -25.45
C ASP A 526 14.06 -13.19 -24.78
N ASP A 527 12.79 -13.03 -24.35
CA ASP A 527 12.34 -11.84 -23.62
C ASP A 527 12.96 -11.74 -22.22
N MET A 528 13.09 -12.87 -21.51
CA MET A 528 13.73 -12.91 -20.19
C MET A 528 15.25 -12.65 -20.28
N ARG A 529 15.89 -13.06 -21.38
CA ARG A 529 17.31 -12.75 -21.64
C ARG A 529 17.51 -11.25 -21.89
N LYS A 530 16.62 -10.61 -22.66
CA LYS A 530 16.67 -9.17 -22.92
C LYS A 530 16.48 -8.35 -21.64
N GLU A 531 15.54 -8.76 -20.79
CA GLU A 531 15.29 -8.08 -19.51
C GLU A 531 16.47 -8.26 -18.55
N LEU A 532 17.03 -9.47 -18.45
CA LEU A 532 18.25 -9.72 -17.67
C LEU A 532 19.45 -8.89 -18.18
N ASP A 533 19.61 -8.77 -19.50
CA ASP A 533 20.67 -7.95 -20.09
C ASP A 533 20.49 -6.45 -19.80
N SER A 534 19.25 -5.96 -19.77
CA SER A 534 18.97 -4.56 -19.39
C SER A 534 19.24 -4.27 -17.91
N MET A 535 19.12 -5.27 -17.04
CA MET A 535 19.40 -5.13 -15.61
C MET A 535 20.90 -5.22 -15.29
N LEU A 536 21.66 -5.99 -16.07
CA LEU A 536 23.10 -6.19 -15.86
C LEU A 536 23.97 -5.13 -16.55
N ASN A 537 23.47 -4.47 -17.60
CA ASN A 537 24.13 -3.36 -18.28
C ASN A 537 23.22 -2.12 -18.32
N PRO A 538 23.08 -1.39 -17.19
CA PRO A 538 22.23 -0.19 -17.10
C PRO A 538 22.74 1.00 -17.92
#